data_AF-A0A2S7Z3X3-F1
#
_entry.id   AF-A0A2S7Z3X3-F1
#
_cell.length_a   1.000
_cell.length_b   1.000
_cell.length_c   1.000
_cell.angle_alpha   90.00
_cell.angle_beta   90.00
_cell.angle_gamma   90.00
#
_symmetry.space_group_name_H-M   'P 1'
#
loop_
_entity.id
_entity.type
_entity.pdbx_description
1 polymer ?
#
loop_
_entity_poly.entity_id
_entity_poly.type
_entity_poly.pdbx_seq_one_letter_code
_entity_poly.pdbx_strand_id
1 'polypeptide(L)'
;MAFGFFNKIKEGLEKTRKSFVKNVETVIIGYAEIDDDFLDDLEAVMLTSDLGPKTTEYLMKEIRRGVTEGIINNTGDVMPFMEDRITEMLVDQEDEITLHHPEVILVVGVNGVGKTTTIAKLANYYTKEGKKVIIAAGDTFRAAAADQLSIWADRVGVPIVKHKEGADPAAVVYDAMEAAKARNADLVIVDTAGRLHTKVNLMEELKKMGRVANNHVEGAPHQTLLVLDGTTGQNAVSQAKLFGQAVPVNGIVVTKLDGTAKGGVVISIKEELGVPVRWIGVGEGMDDLRPFNAKEFANALFNKGMIQGDK
;
A
#
# COMPACT_ATOMS: atom_id res chain seq x y z
N MET A 1 16.41 -6.51 14.67
CA MET A 1 15.03 -6.68 14.15
C MET A 1 14.90 -6.33 12.67
N ALA A 2 15.52 -5.26 12.15
CA ALA A 2 15.44 -4.86 10.73
C ALA A 2 15.87 -5.94 9.72
N PHE A 3 16.96 -6.67 10.00
CA PHE A 3 17.48 -7.73 9.12
C PHE A 3 16.48 -8.87 8.87
N GLY A 4 15.61 -9.17 9.86
CA GLY A 4 14.60 -10.22 9.72
C GLY A 4 13.43 -9.83 8.82
N PHE A 5 13.03 -8.55 8.81
CA PHE A 5 11.93 -8.09 7.95
C PHE A 5 12.39 -7.84 6.51
N PHE A 6 13.60 -7.31 6.31
CA PHE A 6 14.18 -7.22 4.96
C PHE A 6 14.22 -8.60 4.28
N ASN A 7 14.60 -9.65 5.01
CA ASN A 7 14.52 -11.01 4.50
C ASN A 7 13.09 -11.43 4.14
N LYS A 8 12.09 -11.09 4.96
CA LYS A 8 10.67 -11.35 4.62
C LYS A 8 10.20 -10.59 3.38
N ILE A 9 10.60 -9.33 3.19
CA ILE A 9 10.32 -8.60 1.94
C ILE A 9 10.98 -9.32 0.76
N LYS A 10 12.26 -9.69 0.90
CA LYS A 10 13.03 -10.37 -0.14
C LYS A 10 12.46 -11.73 -0.52
N GLU A 11 11.98 -12.49 0.47
CA GLU A 11 11.24 -13.75 0.31
C GLU A 11 9.88 -13.49 -0.35
N GLY A 12 9.13 -12.52 0.14
CA GLY A 12 7.81 -12.20 -0.41
C GLY A 12 7.87 -11.75 -1.87
N LEU A 13 8.89 -10.97 -2.23
CA LEU A 13 9.13 -10.52 -3.61
C LEU A 13 9.86 -11.56 -4.48
N GLU A 14 10.20 -12.74 -3.96
CA GLU A 14 10.99 -13.74 -4.71
C GLU A 14 10.33 -14.12 -6.04
N LYS A 15 9.03 -14.40 -6.03
CA LYS A 15 8.27 -14.74 -7.24
C LYS A 15 8.27 -13.58 -8.24
N THR A 16 8.13 -12.35 -7.75
CA THR A 16 8.14 -11.14 -8.59
C THR A 16 9.49 -10.96 -9.24
N ARG A 17 10.58 -11.08 -8.46
CA ARG A 17 11.95 -11.02 -8.96
C ARG A 17 12.22 -12.09 -10.02
N LYS A 18 11.85 -13.35 -9.75
CA LYS A 18 12.01 -14.47 -10.70
C LYS A 18 11.25 -14.27 -12.01
N SER A 19 10.16 -13.52 -11.98
CA SER A 19 9.37 -13.21 -13.17
C SER A 19 9.90 -11.96 -13.88
N PHE A 20 9.85 -10.80 -13.22
CA PHE A 20 10.18 -9.51 -13.82
C PHE A 20 11.69 -9.36 -14.08
N VAL A 21 12.50 -9.42 -13.02
CA VAL A 21 13.94 -9.13 -13.12
C VAL A 21 14.63 -10.12 -14.05
N LYS A 22 14.32 -11.42 -13.91
CA LYS A 22 14.91 -12.45 -14.77
C LYS A 22 14.54 -12.27 -16.25
N ASN A 23 13.30 -11.87 -16.56
CA ASN A 23 12.89 -11.65 -17.94
C ASN A 23 13.61 -10.44 -18.54
N VAL A 24 13.77 -9.36 -17.77
CA VAL A 24 14.55 -8.18 -18.19
C VAL A 24 16.03 -8.54 -18.38
N GLU A 25 16.64 -9.29 -17.47
CA GLU A 25 18.02 -9.80 -17.61
C GLU A 25 18.18 -10.65 -18.88
N THR A 26 17.18 -11.46 -19.21
CA THR A 26 17.21 -12.33 -20.39
C THR A 26 17.27 -11.49 -21.67
N VAL A 27 16.49 -10.40 -21.75
CA VAL A 27 16.55 -9.46 -22.88
C VAL A 27 17.91 -8.77 -22.92
N ILE A 28 18.40 -8.24 -21.79
CA ILE A 28 19.70 -7.56 -21.70
C ILE A 28 20.86 -8.43 -22.17
N ILE A 29 20.88 -9.72 -21.79
CA ILE A 29 21.95 -10.66 -22.19
C ILE A 29 21.79 -11.13 -23.64
N GLY A 30 20.55 -11.14 -24.16
CA GLY A 30 20.23 -11.62 -25.51
C GLY A 30 20.67 -10.68 -26.63
N TYR A 31 20.82 -9.38 -26.34
CA TYR A 31 21.16 -8.35 -27.32
C TYR A 31 22.55 -7.78 -27.06
N ALA A 32 23.32 -7.58 -28.14
CA ALA A 32 24.67 -7.01 -28.09
C ALA A 32 24.67 -5.48 -28.07
N GLU A 33 23.66 -4.86 -28.66
CA GLU A 33 23.52 -3.41 -28.82
C GLU A 33 22.09 -2.99 -28.43
N ILE A 34 21.90 -1.69 -28.21
CA ILE A 34 20.59 -1.11 -27.90
C ILE A 34 19.97 -0.63 -29.22
N ASP A 35 19.29 -1.55 -29.90
CA ASP A 35 18.54 -1.30 -31.13
C ASP A 35 17.03 -1.28 -30.89
N ASP A 36 16.25 -1.06 -31.95
CA ASP A 36 14.78 -1.02 -31.85
C ASP A 36 14.20 -2.38 -31.40
N ASP A 37 14.77 -3.50 -31.86
CA ASP A 37 14.34 -4.84 -31.46
C ASP A 37 14.55 -5.07 -29.96
N PHE A 38 15.70 -4.67 -29.41
CA PHE A 38 15.97 -4.71 -27.97
C PHE A 38 14.94 -3.89 -27.18
N LEU A 39 14.63 -2.68 -27.63
CA LEU A 39 13.70 -1.78 -26.94
C LEU A 39 12.26 -2.32 -26.97
N ASP A 40 11.85 -2.92 -28.08
CA ASP A 40 10.52 -3.51 -28.23
C ASP A 40 10.35 -4.76 -27.34
N ASP A 41 11.37 -5.63 -27.29
CA ASP A 41 11.36 -6.81 -26.40
C ASP A 41 11.38 -6.40 -24.92
N LEU A 42 12.14 -5.36 -24.59
CA LEU A 42 12.18 -4.82 -23.23
C LEU A 42 10.81 -4.26 -22.81
N GLU A 43 10.15 -3.49 -23.68
CA GLU A 43 8.80 -2.98 -23.46
C GLU A 43 7.79 -4.11 -23.24
N ALA A 44 7.83 -5.15 -24.09
CA ALA A 44 6.97 -6.32 -23.98
C ALA A 44 7.14 -7.04 -22.63
N VAL A 45 8.38 -7.22 -22.15
CA VAL A 45 8.66 -7.80 -20.84
C VAL A 45 8.09 -6.94 -19.70
N MET A 46 8.24 -5.61 -19.77
CA MET A 46 7.69 -4.71 -18.75
C MET A 46 6.15 -4.78 -18.68
N LEU A 47 5.47 -4.79 -19.84
CA LEU A 47 4.01 -4.89 -19.92
C LEU A 47 3.48 -6.22 -19.34
N THR A 48 4.15 -7.32 -19.63
CA THR A 48 3.76 -8.66 -19.14
C THR A 48 4.06 -8.86 -17.65
N SER A 49 4.83 -7.97 -17.02
CA SER A 49 5.23 -8.02 -15.62
C SER A 49 4.34 -7.20 -14.66
N ASP A 50 3.12 -6.88 -15.08
CA ASP A 50 2.13 -6.11 -14.31
C ASP A 50 2.56 -4.68 -13.93
N LEU A 51 3.57 -4.09 -14.59
CA LEU A 51 3.91 -2.65 -14.45
C LEU A 51 2.83 -1.73 -15.05
N GLY A 52 2.08 -2.23 -16.01
CA GLY A 52 1.01 -1.51 -16.69
C GLY A 52 1.52 -0.49 -17.72
N PRO A 53 0.68 -0.09 -18.69
CA PRO A 53 1.12 0.67 -19.85
C PRO A 53 1.79 2.01 -19.52
N LYS A 54 1.20 2.78 -18.59
CA LYS A 54 1.69 4.11 -18.23
C LYS A 54 3.10 4.08 -17.62
N THR A 55 3.33 3.15 -16.68
CA THR A 55 4.63 2.96 -16.03
C THR A 55 5.68 2.49 -17.04
N THR A 56 5.30 1.54 -17.92
CA THR A 56 6.20 1.06 -18.97
C THR A 56 6.56 2.19 -19.92
N GLU A 57 5.60 2.97 -20.40
CA GLU A 57 5.83 4.11 -21.29
C GLU A 57 6.79 5.13 -20.65
N TYR A 58 6.59 5.44 -19.36
CA TYR A 58 7.50 6.29 -18.61
C TYR A 58 8.92 5.73 -18.56
N LEU A 59 9.09 4.46 -18.18
CA LEU A 59 10.41 3.83 -18.08
C LEU A 59 11.10 3.74 -19.46
N MET A 60 10.36 3.39 -20.51
CA MET A 60 10.89 3.34 -21.88
C MET A 60 11.34 4.72 -22.36
N LYS A 61 10.58 5.78 -22.06
CA LYS A 61 10.97 7.15 -22.36
C LYS A 61 12.26 7.55 -21.63
N GLU A 62 12.37 7.20 -20.34
CA GLU A 62 13.56 7.47 -19.53
C GLU A 62 14.79 6.71 -20.04
N ILE A 63 14.63 5.45 -20.44
CA ILE A 63 15.69 4.63 -21.03
C ILE A 63 16.16 5.25 -22.35
N ARG A 64 15.24 5.58 -23.28
CA ARG A 64 15.58 6.23 -24.55
C ARG A 64 16.32 7.55 -24.35
N ARG A 65 15.91 8.33 -23.34
CA ARG A 65 16.63 9.54 -22.93
C ARG A 65 18.03 9.23 -22.41
N GLY A 66 18.17 8.26 -21.51
CA GLY A 66 19.47 7.84 -20.95
C GLY A 66 20.46 7.36 -22.01
N VAL A 67 19.97 6.69 -23.07
CA VAL A 67 20.78 6.33 -24.25
C VAL A 67 21.24 7.58 -25.01
N THR A 68 20.31 8.50 -25.29
CA THR A 68 20.59 9.75 -26.02
C THR A 68 21.59 10.65 -25.29
N GLU A 69 21.53 10.67 -23.95
CA GLU A 69 22.40 11.47 -23.09
C GLU A 69 23.75 10.80 -22.78
N GLY A 70 23.98 9.57 -23.25
CA GLY A 70 25.22 8.82 -23.00
C GLY A 70 25.36 8.27 -21.57
N ILE A 71 24.27 8.22 -20.81
CA ILE A 71 24.20 7.59 -19.48
C ILE A 71 24.17 6.06 -19.64
N ILE A 72 23.41 5.57 -20.62
CA ILE A 72 23.31 4.16 -20.99
C ILE A 72 24.14 3.97 -22.26
N ASN A 73 25.26 3.25 -22.18
CA ASN A 73 26.20 3.04 -23.29
C ASN A 73 26.12 1.62 -23.87
N ASN A 74 25.62 0.66 -23.09
CA ASN A 74 25.44 -0.73 -23.50
C ASN A 74 24.19 -1.33 -22.82
N THR A 75 23.74 -2.50 -23.30
CA THR A 75 22.55 -3.18 -22.75
C THR A 75 22.66 -3.47 -21.26
N GLY A 76 23.87 -3.71 -20.74
CA GLY A 76 24.15 -3.95 -19.32
C GLY A 76 23.88 -2.74 -18.42
N ASP A 77 23.92 -1.51 -18.95
CA ASP A 77 23.65 -0.29 -18.20
C ASP A 77 22.14 -0.08 -17.94
N VAL A 78 21.28 -0.79 -18.68
CA VAL A 78 19.81 -0.62 -18.62
C VAL A 78 19.23 -1.06 -17.28
N MET A 79 19.68 -2.19 -16.73
CA MET A 79 19.14 -2.69 -15.46
C MET A 79 19.47 -1.75 -14.28
N PRO A 80 20.74 -1.33 -14.06
CA PRO A 80 21.05 -0.33 -13.02
C PRO A 80 20.26 0.98 -13.20
N PHE A 81 20.14 1.46 -14.44
CA PHE A 81 19.39 2.68 -14.73
C PHE A 81 17.90 2.53 -14.38
N MET A 82 17.26 1.42 -14.78
CA MET A 82 15.87 1.12 -14.46
C MET A 82 15.63 1.05 -12.95
N GLU A 83 16.54 0.41 -12.21
CA GLU A 83 16.45 0.33 -10.76
C GLU A 83 16.48 1.71 -10.10
N ASP A 84 17.37 2.59 -10.53
CA ASP A 84 17.46 3.95 -10.01
C ASP A 84 16.17 4.73 -10.32
N ARG A 85 15.66 4.65 -11.57
CA ARG A 85 14.39 5.28 -11.95
C ARG A 85 13.22 4.75 -11.11
N ILE A 86 13.11 3.44 -10.92
CA ILE A 86 12.03 2.82 -10.12
C ILE A 86 12.15 3.23 -8.65
N THR A 87 13.36 3.30 -8.11
CA THR A 87 13.58 3.75 -6.74
C THR A 87 13.11 5.19 -6.59
N GLU A 88 13.46 6.07 -7.51
CA GLU A 88 13.00 7.47 -7.52
C GLU A 88 11.48 7.59 -7.63
N MET A 89 10.82 6.77 -8.46
CA MET A 89 9.35 6.76 -8.56
C MET A 89 8.66 6.37 -7.24
N LEU A 90 9.32 5.51 -6.45
CA LEU A 90 8.79 5.02 -5.17
C LEU A 90 9.14 5.91 -3.99
N VAL A 91 10.16 6.77 -4.10
CA VAL A 91 10.53 7.72 -3.05
C VAL A 91 9.48 8.84 -3.01
N ASP A 92 8.76 8.90 -1.90
CA ASP A 92 7.85 9.99 -1.62
C ASP A 92 8.62 11.25 -1.15
N GLN A 93 8.07 12.43 -1.44
CA GLN A 93 8.48 13.64 -0.73
C GLN A 93 7.97 13.51 0.72
N GLU A 94 8.83 13.80 1.70
CA GLU A 94 8.44 13.75 3.11
C GLU A 94 7.25 14.69 3.34
N ASP A 95 6.13 14.14 3.81
CA ASP A 95 5.02 14.98 4.24
C ASP A 95 5.38 15.68 5.54
N GLU A 96 4.94 16.92 5.68
CA GLU A 96 5.08 17.69 6.90
C GLU A 96 4.38 16.96 8.06
N ILE A 97 5.13 16.59 9.10
CA ILE A 97 4.60 15.84 10.24
C ILE A 97 3.64 16.74 11.01
N THR A 98 2.34 16.56 10.79
CA THR A 98 1.31 17.20 11.60
C THR A 98 0.89 16.24 12.72
N LEU A 99 1.14 16.64 13.97
CA LEU A 99 0.75 15.88 15.15
C LEU A 99 -0.73 16.14 15.45
N HIS A 100 -1.57 15.11 15.27
CA HIS A 100 -2.99 15.13 15.63
C HIS A 100 -3.24 14.28 16.88
N HIS A 101 -4.26 14.64 17.67
CA HIS A 101 -4.60 13.88 18.88
C HIS A 101 -6.13 13.84 19.16
N PRO A 102 -6.79 12.67 19.05
CA PRO A 102 -6.26 11.43 18.46
C PRO A 102 -6.02 11.58 16.96
N GLU A 103 -5.04 10.86 16.44
CA GLU A 103 -4.94 10.62 15.01
C GLU A 103 -6.06 9.67 14.55
N VAL A 104 -6.57 9.84 13.33
CA VAL A 104 -7.75 9.12 12.83
C VAL A 104 -7.39 8.51 11.49
N ILE A 105 -7.41 7.19 11.43
CA ILE A 105 -7.06 6.40 10.26
C ILE A 105 -8.32 5.72 9.74
N LEU A 106 -8.81 6.16 8.57
CA LEU A 106 -9.91 5.53 7.86
C LEU A 106 -9.37 4.48 6.89
N VAL A 107 -9.71 3.21 7.09
CA VAL A 107 -9.22 2.11 6.25
C VAL A 107 -10.29 1.71 5.23
N VAL A 108 -9.99 1.89 3.94
CA VAL A 108 -10.91 1.67 2.82
C VAL A 108 -10.36 0.66 1.82
N GLY A 109 -11.21 0.16 0.92
CA GLY A 109 -10.86 -0.85 -0.09
C GLY A 109 -11.93 -1.91 -0.27
N VAL A 110 -11.81 -2.75 -1.31
CA VAL A 110 -12.85 -3.75 -1.61
C VAL A 110 -12.84 -4.93 -0.61
N ASN A 111 -13.86 -5.79 -0.65
CA ASN A 111 -13.88 -7.00 0.17
C ASN A 111 -12.76 -7.98 -0.24
N GLY A 112 -12.17 -8.67 0.74
CA GLY A 112 -11.15 -9.71 0.48
C GLY A 112 -9.70 -9.22 0.32
N VAL A 113 -9.46 -7.92 0.21
CA VAL A 113 -8.10 -7.34 0.09
C VAL A 113 -7.32 -7.29 1.40
N GLY A 114 -7.94 -7.65 2.52
CA GLY A 114 -7.28 -7.71 3.82
C GLY A 114 -7.41 -6.46 4.71
N LYS A 115 -8.47 -5.65 4.56
CA LYS A 115 -8.74 -4.47 5.42
C LYS A 115 -8.72 -4.78 6.92
N THR A 116 -9.59 -5.69 7.37
CA THR A 116 -9.72 -6.07 8.79
C THR A 116 -8.40 -6.62 9.35
N THR A 117 -7.68 -7.43 8.58
CA THR A 117 -6.35 -7.91 8.95
C THR A 117 -5.33 -6.78 9.03
N THR A 118 -5.36 -5.83 8.10
CA THR A 118 -4.49 -4.64 8.11
C THR A 118 -4.75 -3.79 9.35
N ILE A 119 -6.01 -3.57 9.72
CA ILE A 119 -6.41 -2.84 10.93
C ILE A 119 -5.84 -3.51 12.18
N ALA A 120 -5.97 -4.83 12.29
CA ALA A 120 -5.41 -5.59 13.41
C ALA A 120 -3.88 -5.44 13.49
N LYS A 121 -3.18 -5.51 12.36
CA LYS A 121 -1.72 -5.36 12.30
C LYS A 121 -1.26 -3.93 12.60
N LEU A 122 -1.97 -2.92 12.10
CA LEU A 122 -1.73 -1.51 12.43
C LEU A 122 -1.93 -1.26 13.93
N ALA A 123 -3.02 -1.78 14.51
CA ALA A 123 -3.26 -1.67 15.95
C ALA A 123 -2.13 -2.33 16.76
N ASN A 124 -1.69 -3.53 16.37
CA ASN A 124 -0.56 -4.19 17.01
C ASN A 124 0.74 -3.40 16.87
N TYR A 125 1.03 -2.86 15.68
CA TYR A 125 2.20 -2.04 15.43
C TYR A 125 2.22 -0.81 16.36
N TYR A 126 1.16 0.00 16.35
CA TYR A 126 1.10 1.22 17.16
C TYR A 126 1.05 0.93 18.68
N THR A 127 0.39 -0.14 19.10
CA THR A 127 0.42 -0.56 20.51
C THR A 127 1.84 -0.96 20.94
N LYS A 128 2.62 -1.64 20.08
CA LYS A 128 4.03 -1.95 20.36
C LYS A 128 4.92 -0.70 20.41
N GLU A 129 4.57 0.34 19.66
CA GLU A 129 5.18 1.68 19.75
C GLU A 129 4.67 2.49 20.97
N GLY A 130 3.87 1.88 21.86
CA GLY A 130 3.39 2.49 23.10
C GLY A 130 2.18 3.42 22.94
N LYS A 131 1.53 3.43 21.76
CA LYS A 131 0.34 4.25 21.50
C LYS A 131 -0.93 3.57 22.02
N LYS A 132 -1.86 4.38 22.52
CA LYS A 132 -3.22 3.97 22.90
C LYS A 132 -4.13 3.98 21.68
N VAL A 133 -4.48 2.80 21.19
CA VAL A 133 -5.30 2.62 19.99
C VAL A 133 -6.74 2.27 20.36
N ILE A 134 -7.72 2.84 19.65
CA ILE A 134 -9.11 2.39 19.64
C ILE A 134 -9.49 1.95 18.21
N ILE A 135 -10.21 0.85 18.10
CA ILE A 135 -10.76 0.38 16.82
C ILE A 135 -12.25 0.74 16.72
N ALA A 136 -12.69 1.27 15.58
CA ALA A 136 -14.09 1.48 15.25
C ALA A 136 -14.54 0.48 14.18
N ALA A 137 -15.50 -0.40 14.51
CA ALA A 137 -16.02 -1.43 13.61
C ALA A 137 -17.09 -0.86 12.66
N GLY A 138 -16.66 -0.04 11.68
CA GLY A 138 -17.56 0.62 10.73
C GLY A 138 -18.04 -0.24 9.56
N ASP A 139 -17.57 -1.49 9.37
CA ASP A 139 -18.22 -2.46 8.47
C ASP A 139 -19.47 -3.05 9.15
N THR A 140 -20.51 -2.23 9.29
CA THR A 140 -21.77 -2.60 9.96
C THR A 140 -22.69 -3.47 9.10
N PHE A 141 -22.37 -3.65 7.82
CA PHE A 141 -23.20 -4.41 6.88
C PHE A 141 -23.01 -5.92 7.03
N ARG A 142 -21.86 -6.35 7.54
CA ARG A 142 -21.53 -7.76 7.70
C ARG A 142 -21.44 -8.07 9.20
N ALA A 143 -22.45 -8.72 9.78
CA ALA A 143 -22.39 -9.15 11.19
C ALA A 143 -21.06 -9.82 11.56
N ALA A 144 -20.60 -10.76 10.74
CA ALA A 144 -19.36 -11.49 10.98
C ALA A 144 -18.09 -10.62 10.91
N ALA A 145 -18.11 -9.46 10.23
CA ALA A 145 -16.94 -8.59 10.13
C ALA A 145 -16.63 -7.91 11.47
N ALA A 146 -17.64 -7.38 12.15
CA ALA A 146 -17.47 -6.77 13.46
C ALA A 146 -17.02 -7.79 14.53
N ASP A 147 -17.55 -9.02 14.48
CA ASP A 147 -17.14 -10.08 15.40
C ASP A 147 -15.73 -10.60 15.12
N GLN A 148 -15.37 -10.78 13.85
CA GLN A 148 -14.00 -11.12 13.48
C GLN A 148 -13.00 -10.03 13.91
N LEU A 149 -13.35 -8.75 13.74
CA LEU A 149 -12.53 -7.64 14.18
C LEU A 149 -12.43 -7.58 15.71
N SER A 150 -13.47 -7.97 16.44
CA SER A 150 -13.45 -8.06 17.91
C SER A 150 -12.43 -9.08 18.40
N ILE A 151 -12.38 -10.26 17.77
CA ILE A 151 -11.37 -11.30 18.09
C ILE A 151 -9.95 -10.75 17.89
N TRP A 152 -9.73 -9.97 16.82
CA TRP A 152 -8.44 -9.34 16.59
C TRP A 152 -8.12 -8.25 17.62
N ALA A 153 -9.10 -7.41 17.96
CA ALA A 153 -8.95 -6.37 18.97
C ALA A 153 -8.57 -6.97 20.34
N ASP A 154 -9.25 -8.05 20.75
CA ASP A 154 -8.96 -8.78 21.98
C ASP A 154 -7.56 -9.40 21.95
N ARG A 155 -7.16 -10.00 20.82
CA ARG A 155 -5.83 -10.58 20.64
C ARG A 155 -4.70 -9.55 20.74
N VAL A 156 -4.95 -8.33 20.26
CA VAL A 156 -4.00 -7.20 20.34
C VAL A 156 -4.08 -6.49 21.70
N GLY A 157 -5.19 -6.63 22.42
CA GLY A 157 -5.43 -5.96 23.70
C GLY A 157 -5.88 -4.51 23.55
N VAL A 158 -6.59 -4.17 22.47
CA VAL A 158 -7.09 -2.81 22.21
C VAL A 158 -8.61 -2.74 22.30
N PRO A 159 -9.19 -1.65 22.82
CA PRO A 159 -10.63 -1.46 22.85
C PRO A 159 -11.23 -1.34 21.43
N ILE A 160 -12.43 -1.89 21.27
CA ILE A 160 -13.22 -1.80 20.05
C ILE A 160 -14.59 -1.18 20.33
N VAL A 161 -15.03 -0.28 19.45
CA VAL A 161 -16.39 0.26 19.42
C VAL A 161 -17.13 -0.38 18.25
N LYS A 162 -18.26 -1.02 18.53
CA LYS A 162 -19.10 -1.68 17.54
C LYS A 162 -20.58 -1.51 17.87
N HIS A 163 -21.41 -1.45 16.84
CA HIS A 163 -22.87 -1.44 16.96
C HIS A 163 -23.46 -2.76 16.42
N LYS A 164 -24.79 -2.87 16.43
CA LYS A 164 -25.52 -3.98 15.80
C LYS A 164 -25.38 -3.96 14.28
N GLU A 165 -25.58 -5.12 13.65
CA GLU A 165 -25.66 -5.23 12.19
C GLU A 165 -26.70 -4.27 11.60
N GLY A 166 -26.37 -3.65 10.47
CA GLY A 166 -27.21 -2.66 9.79
C GLY A 166 -27.25 -1.29 10.47
N ALA A 167 -26.48 -1.06 11.54
CA ALA A 167 -26.33 0.28 12.12
C ALA A 167 -25.62 1.24 11.17
N ASP A 168 -25.79 2.53 11.41
CA ASP A 168 -25.12 3.59 10.65
C ASP A 168 -23.60 3.59 10.95
N PRO A 169 -22.72 3.34 9.94
CA PRO A 169 -21.27 3.35 10.15
C PRO A 169 -20.74 4.66 10.76
N ALA A 170 -21.38 5.78 10.44
CA ALA A 170 -20.99 7.08 10.97
C ALA A 170 -21.31 7.23 12.46
N ALA A 171 -22.33 6.53 12.97
CA ALA A 171 -22.62 6.50 14.40
C ALA A 171 -21.57 5.70 15.19
N VAL A 172 -21.04 4.62 14.59
CA VAL A 172 -19.91 3.88 15.18
C VAL A 172 -18.67 4.75 15.28
N VAL A 173 -18.38 5.55 14.25
CA VAL A 173 -17.26 6.52 14.25
C VAL A 173 -17.46 7.57 15.34
N TYR A 174 -18.66 8.14 15.45
CA TYR A 174 -19.00 9.12 16.49
C TYR A 174 -18.65 8.57 17.89
N ASP A 175 -19.18 7.40 18.24
CA ASP A 175 -18.96 6.78 19.55
C ASP A 175 -17.49 6.42 19.78
N ALA A 176 -16.76 6.02 18.72
CA ALA A 176 -15.34 5.76 18.81
C ALA A 176 -14.52 7.02 19.09
N MET A 177 -14.89 8.17 18.50
CA MET A 177 -14.25 9.46 18.77
C MET A 177 -14.52 9.93 20.20
N GLU A 178 -15.76 9.79 20.70
CA GLU A 178 -16.09 10.09 22.08
C GLU A 178 -15.33 9.19 23.07
N ALA A 179 -15.24 7.90 22.78
CA ALA A 179 -14.43 6.97 23.58
C ALA A 179 -12.93 7.32 23.56
N ALA A 180 -12.41 7.74 22.41
CA ALA A 180 -11.01 8.14 22.25
C ALA A 180 -10.69 9.38 23.08
N LYS A 181 -11.56 10.39 23.04
CA LYS A 181 -11.46 11.59 23.86
C LYS A 181 -11.51 11.27 25.35
N ALA A 182 -12.48 10.47 25.79
CA ALA A 182 -12.66 10.11 27.19
C ALA A 182 -11.48 9.28 27.75
N ARG A 183 -10.83 8.47 26.91
CA ARG A 183 -9.72 7.58 27.31
C ARG A 183 -8.35 8.18 27.01
N ASN A 184 -8.31 9.40 26.47
CA ASN A 184 -7.09 10.06 25.98
C ASN A 184 -6.27 9.12 25.08
N ALA A 185 -6.95 8.53 24.09
CA ALA A 185 -6.34 7.65 23.11
C ALA A 185 -5.50 8.46 22.11
N ASP A 186 -4.45 7.85 21.60
CA ASP A 186 -3.55 8.46 20.61
C ASP A 186 -4.04 8.23 19.18
N LEU A 187 -4.71 7.09 18.91
CA LEU A 187 -5.19 6.74 17.57
C LEU A 187 -6.60 6.12 17.59
N VAL A 188 -7.38 6.44 16.57
CA VAL A 188 -8.62 5.75 16.19
C VAL A 188 -8.45 5.14 14.80
N ILE A 189 -8.56 3.82 14.69
CA ILE A 189 -8.52 3.11 13.41
C ILE A 189 -9.93 2.63 13.05
N VAL A 190 -10.43 3.07 11.91
CA VAL A 190 -11.81 2.86 11.48
C VAL A 190 -11.88 1.82 10.36
N ASP A 191 -12.57 0.70 10.60
CA ASP A 191 -12.94 -0.26 9.56
C ASP A 191 -14.11 0.26 8.72
N THR A 192 -14.16 -0.14 7.45
CA THR A 192 -15.22 0.28 6.53
C THR A 192 -15.67 -0.88 5.65
N ALA A 193 -16.89 -0.78 5.14
CA ALA A 193 -17.38 -1.77 4.18
C ALA A 193 -16.64 -1.70 2.84
N GLY A 194 -16.49 -2.83 2.16
CA GLY A 194 -15.78 -2.93 0.87
C GLY A 194 -16.64 -3.28 -0.35
N ARG A 195 -17.93 -2.93 -0.32
CA ARG A 195 -18.91 -3.29 -1.37
C ARG A 195 -18.89 -2.34 -2.57
N LEU A 196 -17.84 -2.41 -3.39
CA LEU A 196 -17.67 -1.52 -4.55
C LEU A 196 -18.77 -1.69 -5.62
N HIS A 197 -19.54 -2.78 -5.62
CA HIS A 197 -20.67 -2.96 -6.54
C HIS A 197 -21.84 -1.99 -6.26
N THR A 198 -21.97 -1.45 -5.05
CA THR A 198 -22.92 -0.38 -4.69
C THR A 198 -22.19 0.97 -4.59
N LYS A 199 -21.50 1.37 -5.67
CA LYS A 199 -20.56 2.52 -5.69
C LYS A 199 -21.12 3.77 -5.01
N VAL A 200 -22.29 4.25 -5.43
CA VAL A 200 -22.84 5.53 -4.92
C VAL A 200 -23.07 5.50 -3.41
N ASN A 201 -23.73 4.46 -2.90
CA ASN A 201 -24.07 4.36 -1.48
C ASN A 201 -22.81 4.22 -0.61
N LEU A 202 -21.84 3.40 -1.04
CA LEU A 202 -20.59 3.23 -0.30
C LEU A 202 -19.83 4.56 -0.18
N MET A 203 -19.78 5.35 -1.25
CA MET A 203 -19.02 6.61 -1.23
C MET A 203 -19.67 7.68 -0.37
N GLU A 204 -21.00 7.76 -0.35
CA GLU A 204 -21.70 8.68 0.55
C GLU A 204 -21.55 8.27 2.02
N GLU A 205 -21.51 6.97 2.33
CA GLU A 205 -21.19 6.47 3.66
C GLU A 205 -19.78 6.88 4.10
N LEU A 206 -18.77 6.66 3.26
CA LEU A 206 -17.38 7.03 3.57
C LEU A 206 -17.23 8.55 3.78
N LYS A 207 -17.85 9.37 2.93
CA LYS A 207 -17.87 10.84 3.11
C LYS A 207 -18.56 11.25 4.41
N LYS A 208 -19.64 10.57 4.79
CA LYS A 208 -20.34 10.82 6.06
C LYS A 208 -19.47 10.47 7.26
N MET A 209 -18.79 9.32 7.24
CA MET A 209 -17.84 8.92 8.28
C MET A 209 -16.71 9.94 8.42
N GLY A 210 -16.15 10.41 7.30
CA GLY A 210 -15.11 11.44 7.31
C GLY A 210 -15.58 12.77 7.90
N ARG A 211 -16.78 13.24 7.54
CA ARG A 211 -17.39 14.46 8.14
C ARG A 211 -17.58 14.32 9.65
N VAL A 212 -18.06 13.17 10.12
CA VAL A 212 -18.22 12.93 11.56
C VAL A 212 -16.88 12.96 12.28
N ALA A 213 -15.84 12.34 11.73
CA ALA A 213 -14.49 12.40 12.29
C ALA A 213 -13.97 13.85 12.36
N ASN A 214 -14.08 14.62 11.27
CA ASN A 214 -13.64 16.01 11.20
C ASN A 214 -14.31 16.91 12.25
N ASN A 215 -15.58 16.66 12.56
CA ASN A 215 -16.31 17.42 13.57
C ASN A 215 -15.79 17.20 14.99
N HIS A 216 -15.09 16.08 15.25
CA HIS A 216 -14.49 15.79 16.55
C HIS A 216 -13.03 16.23 16.64
N VAL A 217 -12.29 16.09 15.54
CA VAL A 217 -10.89 16.52 15.41
C VAL A 217 -10.71 17.15 14.04
N GLU A 218 -10.33 18.42 14.02
CA GLU A 218 -10.10 19.16 12.79
C GLU A 218 -9.03 18.48 11.93
N GLY A 219 -9.33 18.29 10.64
CA GLY A 219 -8.45 17.59 9.71
C GLY A 219 -8.68 16.07 9.66
N ALA A 220 -9.52 15.50 10.52
CA ALA A 220 -9.84 14.08 10.47
C ALA A 220 -10.77 13.71 9.28
N PRO A 221 -10.63 12.52 8.67
CA PRO A 221 -9.59 11.54 8.93
C PRO A 221 -8.23 12.02 8.41
N HIS A 222 -7.22 12.00 9.28
CA HIS A 222 -5.87 12.45 8.97
C HIS A 222 -5.21 11.52 7.97
N GLN A 223 -5.51 10.22 8.04
CA GLN A 223 -5.13 9.23 7.05
C GLN A 223 -6.37 8.53 6.49
N THR A 224 -6.48 8.47 5.16
CA THR A 224 -7.38 7.56 4.46
C THR A 224 -6.53 6.54 3.73
N LEU A 225 -6.41 5.35 4.33
CA LEU A 225 -5.57 4.26 3.83
C LEU A 225 -6.38 3.34 2.93
N LEU A 226 -6.04 3.31 1.65
CA LEU A 226 -6.60 2.37 0.68
C LEU A 226 -5.81 1.06 0.69
N VAL A 227 -6.49 -0.02 1.08
CA VAL A 227 -5.91 -1.37 1.08
C VAL A 227 -6.15 -2.05 -0.26
N LEU A 228 -5.07 -2.51 -0.88
CA LEU A 228 -5.05 -3.17 -2.17
C LEU A 228 -4.38 -4.54 -2.07
N ASP A 229 -4.90 -5.49 -2.84
CA ASP A 229 -4.35 -6.84 -2.92
C ASP A 229 -3.30 -6.92 -4.03
N GLY A 230 -2.03 -7.09 -3.66
CA GLY A 230 -0.90 -7.17 -4.59
C GLY A 230 -0.97 -8.37 -5.54
N THR A 231 -1.79 -9.39 -5.24
CA THR A 231 -1.99 -10.55 -6.14
C THR A 231 -2.85 -10.20 -7.35
N THR A 232 -3.57 -9.07 -7.32
CA THR A 232 -4.56 -8.73 -8.35
C THR A 232 -3.99 -7.90 -9.51
N GLY A 233 -2.73 -7.47 -9.45
CA GLY A 233 -2.05 -6.74 -10.52
C GLY A 233 -2.82 -5.48 -10.95
N GLN A 234 -3.03 -5.29 -12.25
CA GLN A 234 -3.72 -4.12 -12.81
C GLN A 234 -5.18 -3.92 -12.33
N ASN A 235 -5.81 -4.96 -11.76
CA ASN A 235 -7.11 -4.79 -11.11
C ASN A 235 -7.01 -3.93 -9.85
N ALA A 236 -5.90 -4.01 -9.10
CA ALA A 236 -5.64 -3.14 -7.96
C ALA A 236 -5.56 -1.67 -8.39
N VAL A 237 -4.86 -1.39 -9.50
CA VAL A 237 -4.74 -0.04 -10.09
C VAL A 237 -6.12 0.53 -10.43
N SER A 238 -6.95 -0.26 -11.11
CA SER A 238 -8.32 0.14 -11.48
C SER A 238 -9.21 0.41 -10.25
N GLN A 239 -9.10 -0.41 -9.20
CA GLN A 239 -9.81 -0.17 -7.94
C GLN A 239 -9.32 1.11 -7.26
N ALA A 240 -8.01 1.34 -7.27
CA ALA A 240 -7.41 2.51 -6.65
C ALA A 240 -7.91 3.81 -7.27
N LYS A 241 -8.01 3.84 -8.61
CA LYS A 241 -8.60 4.97 -9.35
C LYS A 241 -10.05 5.25 -8.95
N LEU A 242 -10.85 4.19 -8.78
CA LEU A 242 -12.25 4.33 -8.38
C LEU A 242 -12.41 4.89 -6.96
N PHE A 243 -11.56 4.48 -6.01
CA PHE A 243 -11.59 5.03 -4.64
C PHE A 243 -11.06 6.46 -4.58
N GLY A 244 -9.98 6.76 -5.30
CA GLY A 244 -9.39 8.11 -5.34
C GLY A 244 -10.32 9.19 -5.90
N GLN A 245 -11.28 8.81 -6.75
CA GLN A 245 -12.33 9.73 -7.25
C GLN A 245 -13.39 10.09 -6.19
N ALA A 246 -13.51 9.31 -5.13
CA ALA A 246 -14.66 9.38 -4.23
C ALA A 246 -14.34 9.86 -2.82
N VAL A 247 -13.16 9.52 -2.32
CA VAL A 247 -12.65 9.90 -0.99
C VAL A 247 -11.18 10.34 -1.17
N PRO A 248 -10.71 11.39 -0.48
CA PRO A 248 -9.31 11.80 -0.56
C PRO A 248 -8.41 10.74 0.10
N VAL A 249 -7.99 9.76 -0.69
CA VAL A 249 -7.01 8.75 -0.30
C VAL A 249 -5.64 9.41 -0.25
N ASN A 250 -4.95 9.29 0.88
CA ASN A 250 -3.62 9.89 1.10
C ASN A 250 -2.56 8.87 1.57
N GLY A 251 -2.90 7.58 1.54
CA GLY A 251 -1.95 6.50 1.74
C GLY A 251 -2.45 5.17 1.17
N ILE A 252 -1.51 4.36 0.71
CA ILE A 252 -1.79 3.04 0.14
C ILE A 252 -1.18 1.96 1.03
N VAL A 253 -1.94 0.89 1.22
CA VAL A 253 -1.46 -0.35 1.84
C VAL A 253 -1.53 -1.47 0.82
N VAL A 254 -0.39 -2.07 0.48
CA VAL A 254 -0.35 -3.21 -0.44
C VAL A 254 -0.15 -4.50 0.35
N THR A 255 -1.12 -5.41 0.27
CA THR A 255 -1.11 -6.69 1.01
C THR A 255 -0.77 -7.87 0.10
N LYS A 256 -0.50 -9.03 0.72
CA LYS A 256 -0.30 -10.33 0.04
C LYS A 256 0.84 -10.32 -0.98
N LEU A 257 1.87 -9.52 -0.76
CA LEU A 257 3.04 -9.46 -1.65
C LEU A 257 3.80 -10.80 -1.66
N ASP A 258 3.72 -11.57 -0.58
CA ASP A 258 4.26 -12.92 -0.44
C ASP A 258 3.61 -13.97 -1.35
N GLY A 259 2.38 -13.72 -1.79
CA GLY A 259 1.63 -14.63 -2.63
C GLY A 259 2.00 -14.57 -4.12
N THR A 260 2.66 -13.50 -4.59
CA THR A 260 2.52 -13.05 -5.98
C THR A 260 3.82 -12.81 -6.74
N ALA A 261 3.79 -13.04 -8.06
CA ALA A 261 4.81 -12.59 -9.01
C ALA A 261 4.57 -11.16 -9.53
N LYS A 262 3.51 -10.51 -9.06
CA LYS A 262 2.99 -9.24 -9.60
C LYS A 262 3.36 -8.02 -8.74
N GLY A 263 4.47 -8.08 -8.00
CA GLY A 263 4.91 -7.00 -7.11
C GLY A 263 5.24 -5.68 -7.81
N GLY A 264 5.41 -5.68 -9.13
CA GLY A 264 5.51 -4.46 -9.95
C GLY A 264 4.28 -3.55 -9.86
N VAL A 265 3.14 -4.09 -9.42
CA VAL A 265 1.90 -3.32 -9.21
C VAL A 265 2.07 -2.16 -8.23
N VAL A 266 3.00 -2.26 -7.27
CA VAL A 266 3.30 -1.17 -6.31
C VAL A 266 3.74 0.09 -7.04
N ILE A 267 4.56 -0.06 -8.08
CA ILE A 267 5.07 1.03 -8.92
C ILE A 267 3.93 1.62 -9.74
N SER A 268 3.10 0.76 -10.36
CA SER A 268 1.95 1.18 -11.16
C SER A 268 0.92 1.95 -10.36
N ILE A 269 0.64 1.50 -9.13
CA ILE A 269 -0.33 2.13 -8.25
C ILE A 269 0.15 3.53 -7.86
N LYS A 270 1.43 3.66 -7.51
CA LYS A 270 2.03 4.95 -7.16
C LYS A 270 1.98 5.92 -8.34
N GLU A 271 2.34 5.46 -9.55
CA GLU A 271 2.33 6.27 -10.77
C GLU A 271 0.91 6.65 -11.23
N GLU A 272 -0.08 5.77 -11.06
CA GLU A 272 -1.47 6.06 -11.45
C GLU A 272 -2.15 7.05 -10.50
N LEU A 273 -1.93 6.91 -9.19
CA LEU A 273 -2.63 7.72 -8.19
C LEU A 273 -1.87 8.95 -7.70
N GLY A 274 -0.55 8.96 -7.81
CA GLY A 274 0.30 9.95 -7.14
C GLY A 274 0.33 9.82 -5.61
N VAL A 275 -0.43 8.88 -5.02
CA VAL A 275 -0.57 8.71 -3.57
C VAL A 275 0.55 7.83 -3.03
N PRO A 276 1.18 8.19 -1.89
CA PRO A 276 2.28 7.43 -1.28
C PRO A 276 1.87 6.02 -0.86
N VAL A 277 2.77 5.06 -1.06
CA VAL A 277 2.65 3.73 -0.44
C VAL A 277 3.16 3.85 0.98
N ARG A 278 2.28 3.69 1.97
CA ARG A 278 2.61 3.87 3.38
C ARG A 278 2.97 2.56 4.05
N TRP A 279 2.35 1.46 3.61
CA TRP A 279 2.51 0.16 4.26
C TRP A 279 2.55 -0.99 3.24
N ILE A 280 3.34 -2.01 3.58
CA ILE A 280 3.37 -3.26 2.83
C ILE A 280 3.15 -4.46 3.75
N GLY A 281 2.32 -5.40 3.27
CA GLY A 281 2.01 -6.66 3.92
C GLY A 281 2.63 -7.84 3.18
N VAL A 282 3.52 -8.57 3.85
CA VAL A 282 4.34 -9.65 3.28
C VAL A 282 4.14 -11.00 3.98
N GLY A 283 2.95 -11.22 4.54
CA GLY A 283 2.60 -12.48 5.22
C GLY A 283 1.33 -12.39 6.06
N GLU A 284 1.00 -13.47 6.76
CA GLU A 284 -0.22 -13.59 7.58
C GLU A 284 -0.01 -13.22 9.05
N GLY A 285 1.23 -13.26 9.54
CA GLY A 285 1.57 -12.97 10.92
C GLY A 285 1.29 -11.53 11.31
N MET A 286 1.07 -11.29 12.61
CA MET A 286 0.71 -9.96 13.13
C MET A 286 1.81 -8.90 12.89
N ASP A 287 3.06 -9.34 12.77
CA ASP A 287 4.23 -8.49 12.54
C ASP A 287 4.62 -8.39 11.06
N ASP A 288 3.79 -8.94 10.15
CA ASP A 288 4.06 -8.96 8.71
C ASP A 288 3.46 -7.74 7.97
N LEU A 289 3.22 -6.65 8.68
CA LEU A 289 2.91 -5.33 8.13
C LEU A 289 3.96 -4.34 8.63
N ARG A 290 4.58 -3.58 7.73
CA ARG A 290 5.56 -2.55 8.08
C ARG A 290 5.37 -1.27 7.27
N PRO A 291 5.87 -0.15 7.80
CA PRO A 291 6.02 1.07 7.00
C PRO A 291 6.80 0.76 5.73
N PHE A 292 6.35 1.32 4.62
CA PHE A 292 7.01 1.17 3.34
C PHE A 292 8.33 1.96 3.33
N ASN A 293 9.38 1.33 2.81
CA ASN A 293 10.64 1.99 2.54
C ASN A 293 11.00 1.73 1.07
N ALA A 294 10.99 2.78 0.26
CA ALA A 294 11.21 2.70 -1.18
C ALA A 294 12.55 2.03 -1.53
N LYS A 295 13.62 2.42 -0.81
CA LYS A 295 14.97 1.88 -1.03
C LYS A 295 15.08 0.41 -0.64
N GLU A 296 14.53 0.01 0.50
CA GLU A 296 14.50 -1.40 0.91
C GLU A 296 13.66 -2.24 -0.06
N PHE A 297 12.52 -1.73 -0.51
CA PHE A 297 11.67 -2.42 -1.47
C PHE A 297 12.36 -2.59 -2.83
N ALA A 298 12.96 -1.53 -3.36
CA ALA A 298 13.71 -1.59 -4.62
C ALA A 298 14.90 -2.57 -4.51
N ASN A 299 15.71 -2.47 -3.44
CA ASN A 299 16.81 -3.40 -3.20
C ASN A 299 16.35 -4.86 -3.13
N ALA A 300 15.20 -5.12 -2.48
CA ALA A 300 14.64 -6.46 -2.39
C ALA A 300 14.09 -6.98 -3.73
N LEU A 301 13.50 -6.10 -4.54
CA LEU A 301 13.00 -6.41 -5.88
C LEU A 301 14.15 -6.81 -6.83
N PHE A 302 15.24 -6.03 -6.84
CA PHE A 302 16.41 -6.24 -7.71
C PHE A 302 17.52 -7.11 -7.07
N ASN A 303 17.32 -7.60 -5.84
CA ASN A 303 18.27 -8.46 -5.11
C ASN A 303 19.67 -7.85 -4.93
N LYS A 304 19.76 -6.53 -4.74
CA LYS A 304 20.94 -5.93 -4.14
C LYS A 304 21.02 -6.36 -2.68
N GLY A 305 22.20 -6.83 -2.25
CA GLY A 305 22.47 -6.98 -0.82
C GLY A 305 22.22 -5.64 -0.13
N MET A 306 21.84 -5.64 1.17
CA MET A 306 21.73 -4.38 1.90
C MET A 306 23.06 -3.64 1.75
N ILE A 307 23.04 -2.50 1.05
CA ILE A 307 24.20 -1.60 1.04
C ILE A 307 24.36 -1.17 2.50
N GLN A 308 25.43 -1.64 3.13
CA GLN A 308 25.85 -1.13 4.43
C GLN A 308 26.20 0.34 4.26
N GLY A 309 25.31 1.21 4.73
CA GLY A 309 25.53 2.64 4.95
C GLY A 309 24.28 3.18 5.66
N ASP A 310 24.33 3.78 6.85
CA ASP A 310 25.42 4.58 7.44
C ASP A 310 25.58 4.28 8.94
N LYS A 311 26.83 4.38 9.41
CA LYS A 311 27.15 4.63 10.82
C LYS A 311 27.14 6.13 11.06
#